data_AF-A0A0P4W1E0-F1
#
_entry.id   AF-A0A0P4W1E0-F1
#
_cell.length_a   1.000
_cell.length_b   1.000
_cell.length_c   1.000
_cell.angle_alpha   90.00
_cell.angle_beta   90.00
_cell.angle_gamma   90.00
#
_symmetry.space_group_name_H-M   'P 1'
#
loop_
_entity.id
_entity.type
_entity.pdbx_description
1 polymer ?
#
loop_
_entity_poly.entity_id
_entity_poly.type
_entity_poly.pdbx_seq_one_letter_code
_entity_poly.pdbx_strand_id
1 'polypeptide(L)'
;MCHQRHTWRLEDHKEMQKEVLKCLDNMIRKDSKILLVGDFNCKNVSWEEMEVNGNAGLWSEEMLQLIMVNTMDQWVEEFTRYREEEEPSMLDLVFTKKAPSKH
;
A
#
# COMPACT_ATOMS: atom_id res chain seq x y z
N MET A 1 37.22 -4.68 1.15
CA MET A 1 36.15 -5.66 0.85
C MET A 1 35.04 -5.46 1.86
N CYS A 2 33.96 -4.76 1.49
CA CYS A 2 32.80 -4.58 2.34
C CYS A 2 31.57 -4.96 1.51
N HIS A 3 31.00 -6.13 1.79
CA HIS A 3 29.69 -6.55 1.31
C HIS A 3 29.24 -7.75 2.17
N GLN A 4 28.53 -7.47 3.26
CA GLN A 4 27.59 -8.43 3.84
C GLN A 4 26.20 -7.87 3.60
N ARG A 5 25.49 -8.42 2.62
CA ARG A 5 24.07 -8.16 2.44
C ARG A 5 23.34 -8.94 3.52
N HIS A 6 22.75 -8.26 4.48
CA HIS A 6 21.74 -8.84 5.36
C HIS A 6 20.47 -9.07 4.54
N THR A 7 20.44 -10.14 3.75
CA THR A 7 19.20 -10.63 3.13
C THR A 7 18.35 -11.23 4.23
N TRP A 8 17.24 -10.57 4.56
CA TRP A 8 16.17 -11.13 5.39
C TRP A 8 15.73 -12.48 4.83
N ARG A 9 15.38 -13.43 5.70
CA ARG A 9 14.72 -14.66 5.23
C ARG A 9 13.34 -14.27 4.70
N LEU A 10 12.86 -15.01 3.70
CA LEU A 10 11.57 -14.72 3.06
C LEU A 10 10.43 -14.74 4.08
N GLU A 11 10.50 -15.64 5.05
CA GLU A 11 9.55 -15.80 6.14
C GLU A 11 9.55 -14.58 7.07
N ASP A 12 10.73 -14.10 7.47
CA ASP A 12 10.88 -12.91 8.32
C ASP A 12 10.29 -11.67 7.64
N HIS A 13 10.53 -11.52 6.33
CA HIS A 13 9.99 -10.41 5.54
C HIS A 13 8.46 -10.47 5.45
N LYS A 14 7.89 -11.66 5.22
CA LYS A 14 6.44 -11.85 5.19
C LYS A 14 5.79 -11.55 6.55
N GLU A 15 6.43 -11.98 7.64
CA GLU A 15 5.91 -11.70 8.98
C GLU A 15 5.96 -10.20 9.30
N MET A 16 7.07 -9.54 8.97
CA MET A 16 7.17 -8.08 9.08
C MET A 16 6.06 -7.36 8.30
N GLN A 17 5.76 -7.80 7.07
CA GLN A 17 4.67 -7.23 6.27
C GLN A 17 3.31 -7.36 6.97
N LYS A 18 3.02 -8.53 7.54
CA LYS A 18 1.78 -8.76 8.30
C LYS A 18 1.69 -7.88 9.54
N GLU A 19 2.79 -7.73 10.27
CA GLU A 19 2.84 -6.85 11.45
C GLU A 19 2.57 -5.39 11.07
N VAL A 20 3.15 -4.91 9.97
CA VAL A 20 2.89 -3.56 9.45
C VAL A 20 1.43 -3.38 9.07
N LEU A 21 0.84 -4.32 8.32
CA LEU A 21 -0.58 -4.26 7.95
C LEU A 21 -1.50 -4.21 9.16
N LYS A 22 -1.21 -5.03 10.19
CA LYS A 22 -1.95 -5.04 11.44
C LYS A 22 -1.84 -3.71 12.18
N CYS A 23 -0.66 -3.11 12.23
CA CYS A 23 -0.45 -1.79 12.81
C CYS A 23 -1.24 -0.72 12.06
N LEU A 24 -1.21 -0.73 10.73
CA LEU A 24 -1.97 0.20 9.89
C LEU A 24 -3.48 0.04 10.10
N ASP A 25 -4.01 -1.18 10.09
CA ASP A 25 -5.45 -1.44 10.33
C ASP A 25 -5.89 -0.91 11.70
N ASN A 26 -5.09 -1.16 12.73
CA ASN A 26 -5.38 -0.67 14.08
C ASN A 26 -5.39 0.86 14.14
N MET A 27 -4.42 1.53 13.52
CA MET A 27 -4.38 2.99 13.43
C MET A 27 -5.60 3.52 12.67
N ILE A 28 -5.84 3.00 11.47
CA ILE A 28 -6.95 3.40 10.60
C ILE A 28 -8.30 3.26 11.30
N ARG A 29 -8.54 2.15 12.03
CA ARG A 29 -9.81 1.94 12.73
C ARG A 29 -9.99 2.86 13.93
N LYS A 30 -8.93 3.10 14.69
CA LYS A 30 -8.97 3.85 15.94
C LYS A 30 -9.20 5.34 15.72
N ASP A 31 -8.56 5.91 14.70
CA ASP A 31 -8.61 7.35 14.45
C ASP A 31 -9.53 7.69 13.27
N SER A 32 -10.29 8.77 13.42
CA SER A 32 -11.21 9.26 12.38
C SER A 32 -10.54 10.21 11.37
N LYS A 33 -9.34 10.69 11.69
CA LYS A 33 -8.58 11.64 10.88
C LYS A 33 -7.19 11.09 10.64
N ILE A 34 -7.02 10.39 9.52
CA ILE A 34 -5.76 9.80 9.11
C ILE A 34 -5.43 10.25 7.70
N LEU A 35 -4.15 10.55 7.50
CA LEU A 35 -3.49 10.77 6.22
C LEU A 35 -2.32 9.79 6.14
N LEU A 36 -2.33 8.88 5.16
CA LEU A 36 -1.20 7.99 4.86
C LEU A 36 -0.56 8.47 3.56
N VAL A 37 0.76 8.66 3.56
CA VAL A 37 1.50 9.14 2.39
C VAL A 37 2.84 8.41 2.31
N GLY A 38 3.20 7.95 1.12
CA GLY A 38 4.54 7.42 0.85
C GLY A 38 4.55 6.44 -0.32
N ASP A 39 5.73 5.88 -0.58
CA ASP A 39 5.91 4.76 -1.50
C ASP A 39 5.47 3.47 -0.81
N PHE A 40 4.32 2.94 -1.23
CA PHE A 40 3.79 1.67 -0.71
C PHE A 40 4.35 0.47 -1.49
N ASN A 41 5.00 0.71 -2.63
CA ASN A 41 5.57 -0.29 -3.53
C ASN A 41 4.59 -1.43 -3.86
N CYS A 42 3.30 -1.10 -3.95
CA CYS A 42 2.23 -2.02 -4.33
C CYS A 42 2.17 -2.15 -5.84
N LYS A 43 2.86 -3.16 -6.36
CA LYS A 43 2.93 -3.42 -7.79
C LYS A 43 1.70 -4.17 -8.27
N ASN A 44 1.35 -3.95 -9.53
CA ASN A 44 0.24 -4.60 -10.21
C ASN A 44 -1.12 -4.37 -9.51
N VAL A 45 -1.32 -3.19 -8.93
CA VAL A 45 -2.64 -2.74 -8.46
C VAL A 45 -3.06 -1.55 -9.32
N SER A 46 -4.25 -1.64 -9.89
CA SER A 46 -4.94 -0.48 -10.47
C SER A 46 -5.59 0.28 -9.33
N TRP A 47 -4.99 1.38 -8.90
CA TRP A 47 -5.53 2.21 -7.82
C TRP A 47 -6.72 3.06 -8.25
N GLU A 48 -6.86 3.30 -9.56
CA GLU A 48 -8.04 3.94 -10.15
C GLU A 48 -9.26 3.03 -10.08
N GLU A 49 -9.12 1.78 -10.55
CA GLU A 49 -10.20 0.79 -10.55
C GLU A 49 -10.35 0.06 -9.21
N MET A 50 -9.40 0.24 -8.29
CA MET A 50 -9.31 -0.49 -7.03
C MET A 50 -9.27 -2.02 -7.23
N GLU A 51 -8.47 -2.47 -8.20
CA GLU A 51 -8.36 -3.88 -8.60
C GLU A 51 -6.90 -4.37 -8.65
N VAL A 52 -6.72 -5.67 -8.47
CA VAL A 52 -5.43 -6.35 -8.64
C VAL A 52 -5.29 -6.77 -10.10
N ASN A 53 -4.20 -6.34 -10.73
CA ASN A 53 -3.81 -6.74 -12.07
C ASN A 53 -2.85 -7.94 -12.00
N GLY A 54 -3.10 -9.00 -12.78
CA GLY A 54 -2.19 -10.12 -12.89
C GLY A 54 -1.81 -10.75 -11.54
N ASN A 55 -0.51 -10.87 -11.25
CA ASN A 55 0.00 -11.42 -9.99
C ASN A 55 0.57 -10.29 -9.12
N ALA A 56 -0.31 -9.57 -8.41
CA ALA A 56 0.11 -8.65 -7.35
C ALA A 56 0.47 -9.50 -6.13
N GLY A 57 1.74 -9.50 -5.72
CA GLY A 57 2.14 -10.29 -4.55
C GLY A 57 1.33 -9.92 -3.29
N LEU A 58 1.27 -10.83 -2.32
CA LEU A 58 0.43 -10.74 -1.10
C LEU A 58 0.34 -9.35 -0.46
N TRP A 59 1.47 -8.64 -0.33
CA TRP A 59 1.50 -7.28 0.21
C TRP A 59 0.55 -6.31 -0.50
N SER A 60 0.52 -6.35 -1.84
CA SER A 60 -0.28 -5.42 -2.64
C SER A 60 -1.76 -5.76 -2.56
N GLU A 61 -2.10 -7.06 -2.54
CA GLU A 61 -3.47 -7.54 -2.36
C GLU A 61 -4.02 -7.17 -0.97
N GLU A 62 -3.23 -7.42 0.09
CA GLU A 62 -3.64 -7.13 1.47
C GLU A 62 -3.72 -5.61 1.72
N MET A 63 -2.82 -4.81 1.15
CA MET A 63 -2.92 -3.35 1.19
C MET A 63 -4.19 -2.84 0.49
N LEU A 64 -4.52 -3.35 -0.70
CA LEU A 64 -5.75 -2.97 -1.39
C LEU A 64 -6.98 -3.31 -0.54
N GLN A 65 -7.04 -4.52 0.01
CA GLN A 65 -8.13 -4.94 0.91
C GLN A 65 -8.23 -4.03 2.15
N LEU A 66 -7.10 -3.66 2.76
CA LEU A 66 -7.06 -2.75 3.90
C LEU A 66 -7.72 -1.40 3.58
N ILE A 67 -7.36 -0.81 2.43
CA ILE A 67 -7.88 0.48 1.96
C ILE A 67 -9.39 0.38 1.68
N MET A 68 -9.82 -0.67 0.97
CA MET A 68 -11.23 -0.88 0.63
C MET A 68 -12.11 -1.12 1.86
N VAL A 69 -11.71 -2.02 2.76
CA VAL A 69 -12.48 -2.36 3.98
C VAL A 69 -12.63 -1.15 4.90
N ASN A 70 -11.60 -0.31 4.98
CA ASN A 70 -11.64 0.91 5.79
C ASN A 70 -12.21 2.13 5.04
N THR A 71 -12.70 1.96 3.81
CA THR A 71 -13.32 3.01 2.98
C THR A 71 -12.43 4.26 2.84
N MET A 72 -11.13 4.03 2.67
CA MET A 72 -10.15 5.09 2.50
C MET A 72 -10.19 5.61 1.06
N ASP A 73 -10.12 6.94 0.88
CA ASP A 73 -9.99 7.57 -0.43
C ASP A 73 -8.52 7.68 -0.81
N GLN A 74 -8.21 7.30 -2.05
CA GLN A 74 -6.92 7.49 -2.70
C GLN A 74 -6.98 8.77 -3.55
N TRP A 75 -5.90 9.55 -3.58
CA TRP A 75 -5.89 10.88 -4.22
C TRP A 75 -4.86 11.06 -5.34
N VAL A 76 -4.08 10.04 -5.68
CA VAL A 76 -3.04 10.16 -6.71
C VAL A 76 -3.63 9.72 -8.04
N GLU A 77 -3.69 10.61 -9.02
CA GLU A 77 -4.30 10.30 -10.33
C GLU A 77 -3.25 9.92 -11.38
N GLU A 78 -2.01 10.39 -11.22
CA GLU A 78 -0.94 10.23 -12.21
C GLU A 78 0.09 9.18 -11.78
N PHE A 79 0.79 8.58 -12.75
CA PHE A 79 1.89 7.66 -12.45
C PHE A 79 3.01 8.38 -11.69
N THR A 80 3.46 7.77 -10.60
CA THR A 80 4.50 8.32 -9.72
C THR A 80 5.87 7.71 -9.98
N ARG A 81 5.94 6.64 -10.77
CA ARG A 81 7.18 5.96 -11.13
C ARG A 81 7.28 5.69 -12.64
N TYR A 82 8.40 6.13 -13.21
CA TYR A 82 8.79 5.87 -14.59
C TYR A 82 10.16 5.17 -14.63
N ARG A 83 10.29 4.12 -15.44
CA ARG A 83 11.54 3.41 -15.71
C ARG A 83 11.58 3.05 -17.19
N GLU A 84 12.77 3.05 -17.79
CA GLU A 84 12.94 2.90 -19.25
C GLU A 84 12.34 1.60 -19.82
N GLU A 85 12.38 0.50 -19.06
CA GLU A 85 11.93 -0.83 -19.51
C GLU A 85 10.71 -1.36 -18.73
N GLU A 86 10.08 -0.54 -17.89
CA GLU A 86 8.89 -0.94 -17.13
C GLU A 86 7.72 -0.01 -17.48
N GLU A 87 6.51 -0.56 -17.52
CA GLU A 87 5.29 0.26 -17.61
C GLU A 87 5.24 1.27 -16.46
N PRO A 88 4.80 2.51 -16.71
CA PRO A 88 4.56 3.49 -15.65
C PRO A 88 3.67 2.92 -14.55
N SER A 89 3.97 3.25 -13.30
CA SER A 89 3.25 2.72 -12.15
C SER A 89 3.01 3.76 -11.08
N MET A 90 1.94 3.56 -10.32
CA MET A 90 1.56 4.41 -9.20
C MET A 90 1.91 3.71 -7.89
N LEU A 91 3.09 4.03 -7.35
CA LEU A 91 3.63 3.41 -6.13
C LEU A 91 3.60 4.36 -4.92
N ASP A 92 3.88 5.64 -5.17
CA ASP A 92 3.63 6.70 -4.20
C ASP A 92 2.13 7.04 -4.18
N LEU A 93 1.52 6.94 -3.00
CA LEU A 93 0.08 7.10 -2.82
C LEU A 93 -0.23 8.04 -1.66
N VAL A 94 -1.42 8.62 -1.71
CA VAL A 94 -2.00 9.45 -0.67
C VAL A 94 -3.36 8.88 -0.34
N PHE A 95 -3.57 8.45 0.91
CA PHE A 95 -4.84 7.96 1.40
C PHE A 95 -5.39 8.83 2.53
N THR A 96 -6.70 9.09 2.50
CA THR A 96 -7.41 9.71 3.62
C THR A 96 -8.61 8.89 4.03
N LYS A 97 -8.95 8.92 5.31
CA LYS A 97 -10.21 8.33 5.79
C LYS A 97 -11.37 9.28 5.54
N LYS A 98 -12.47 8.79 4.96
CA LYS A 98 -13.72 9.56 4.89
C LYS A 98 -14.15 9.97 6.29
N ALA A 99 -14.49 11.24 6.44
CA ALA A 99 -15.13 11.70 7.66
C ALA A 99 -16.48 10.97 7.82
N PRO A 100 -16.83 10.49 9.03
CA PRO A 100 -18.16 9.94 9.25
C PRO A 100 -19.21 11.00 8.90
N SER A 101 -20.25 10.59 8.17
CA SER A 101 -21.37 11.47 7.84
C SER A 101 -21.96 12.03 9.13
N LYS A 102 -22.07 13.35 9.21
CA LYS A 102 -22.88 13.99 10.26
C LYS A 102 -24.34 13.82 9.84
N HIS A 103 -25.04 12.87 10.45
CA HIS A 103 -26.49 12.81 10.41
C HIS A 103 -27.07 13.69 11.50
#